data_AF-A0A1B7NB21-F1
#
_entry.id   AF-A0A1B7NB21-F1
#
_cell.length_a   1.000
_cell.length_b   1.000
_cell.length_c   1.000
_cell.angle_alpha   90.00
_cell.angle_beta   90.00
_cell.angle_gamma   90.00
#
_symmetry.space_group_name_H-M   'P 1'
#
loop_
_entity.id
_entity.type
_entity.pdbx_description
1 polymer ?
#
loop_
_entity_poly.entity_id
_entity_poly.type
_entity_poly.pdbx_seq_one_letter_code
_entity_poly.pdbx_strand_id
1 'polypeptide(L)'
;MRSICRQSWIVAQSNRLMEMAWGPNGGVGVSLSDVECKGGDDGKRVRVGKVKKMRLNYGVLDIAFAGSPNHCDPETCKELEELFDWRRTMSVRNLPSSLLFLRPRLTCLFASQFKRLMTANVLTSKSTIYPEWFTDGLAPWVQYVPIQNTYSDLYDALVFFRSDLAGRGAHEELVAKIARGGME
;
A
#
# COMPACT_ATOMS: atom_id res chain seq x y z
N MET A 1 -34.29 3.58 -10.84
CA MET A 1 -32.93 4.16 -10.93
C MET A 1 -32.42 4.78 -9.61
N ARG A 2 -32.95 4.42 -8.42
CA ARG A 2 -32.45 4.89 -7.11
C ARG A 2 -31.65 3.82 -6.32
N SER A 3 -31.55 2.61 -6.85
CA SER A 3 -30.97 1.46 -6.15
C SER A 3 -29.50 1.19 -6.45
N ILE A 4 -28.91 1.80 -7.49
CA ILE A 4 -27.50 1.56 -7.88
C ILE A 4 -26.52 2.34 -6.99
N CYS A 5 -26.94 3.44 -6.36
CA CYS A 5 -26.07 4.24 -5.48
C CYS A 5 -26.05 3.76 -4.01
N ARG A 6 -27.00 2.90 -3.59
CA ARG A 6 -27.10 2.46 -2.19
C ARG A 6 -26.21 1.26 -1.82
N GLN A 7 -25.66 0.59 -2.82
CA GLN A 7 -24.64 -0.44 -2.62
C GLN A 7 -23.33 0.06 -3.20
N SER A 8 -22.25 -0.18 -2.45
CA SER A 8 -20.87 -0.35 -2.94
C SER A 8 -19.84 0.73 -2.60
N TRP A 9 -20.09 1.70 -1.71
CA TRP A 9 -18.96 2.45 -1.12
C TRP A 9 -18.06 1.49 -0.30
N ILE A 10 -18.65 0.55 0.44
CA ILE A 10 -17.96 -0.50 1.21
C ILE A 10 -17.06 -1.39 0.31
N VAL A 11 -17.37 -1.53 -0.98
CA VAL A 11 -16.61 -2.40 -1.90
C VAL A 11 -15.45 -1.64 -2.57
N ALA A 12 -15.32 -0.33 -2.36
CA ALA A 12 -14.21 0.44 -2.89
C ALA A 12 -12.88 -0.12 -2.35
N GLN A 13 -11.89 -0.27 -3.25
CA GLN A 13 -10.56 -0.77 -2.89
C GLN A 13 -9.90 0.04 -1.78
N SER A 14 -10.06 1.37 -1.80
CA SER A 14 -9.56 2.26 -0.74
C SER A 14 -10.13 1.92 0.63
N ASN A 15 -11.39 1.48 0.70
CA ASN A 15 -12.06 1.20 1.96
C ASN A 15 -11.64 -0.16 2.51
N ARG A 16 -11.44 -1.16 1.64
CA ARG A 16 -10.84 -2.45 2.01
C ARG A 16 -9.44 -2.29 2.58
N LEU A 17 -8.64 -1.40 2.01
CA LEU A 17 -7.34 -1.05 2.58
C LEU A 17 -7.49 -0.41 3.96
N MET A 18 -8.41 0.54 4.14
CA MET A 18 -8.63 1.16 5.44
C MET A 18 -9.11 0.15 6.48
N GLU A 19 -10.03 -0.76 6.14
CA GLU A 19 -10.42 -1.87 7.02
C GLU A 19 -9.25 -2.81 7.36
N MET A 20 -8.36 -3.05 6.40
CA MET A 20 -7.12 -3.80 6.62
C MET A 20 -6.18 -3.04 7.58
N ALA A 21 -5.95 -1.75 7.37
CA ALA A 21 -5.01 -0.96 8.17
C ALA A 21 -5.56 -0.60 9.58
N TRP A 22 -6.87 -0.42 9.73
CA TRP A 22 -7.49 0.05 10.98
C TRP A 22 -8.24 -1.03 11.74
N GLY A 23 -8.59 -2.16 11.11
CA GLY A 23 -9.34 -3.24 11.75
C GLY A 23 -8.56 -3.91 12.90
N PRO A 24 -9.04 -3.84 14.16
CA PRO A 24 -8.26 -4.20 15.35
C PRO A 24 -8.05 -5.70 15.55
N ASN A 25 -8.85 -6.55 14.88
CA ASN A 25 -8.93 -7.97 15.21
C ASN A 25 -8.31 -8.86 14.13
N GLY A 26 -7.50 -9.82 14.57
CA GLY A 26 -6.93 -10.89 13.74
C GLY A 26 -5.43 -11.12 13.94
N GLY A 27 -4.99 -12.33 13.60
CA GLY A 27 -3.57 -12.62 13.36
C GLY A 27 -3.33 -12.69 11.86
N VAL A 28 -2.31 -11.99 11.38
CA VAL A 28 -1.89 -12.04 9.98
C VAL A 28 -0.70 -12.98 9.88
N GLY A 29 -0.75 -13.92 8.93
CA GLY A 29 0.42 -14.71 8.57
C GLY A 29 1.31 -13.86 7.68
N VAL A 30 2.55 -13.64 8.09
CA VAL A 30 3.54 -12.87 7.33
C VAL A 30 4.73 -13.76 7.02
N SER A 31 5.22 -13.64 5.81
CA SER A 31 6.44 -14.30 5.36
C SER A 31 7.66 -13.54 5.89
N LEU A 32 8.36 -14.14 6.86
CA LEU A 32 9.59 -13.61 7.43
C LEU A 32 10.79 -14.25 6.73
N SER A 33 11.73 -13.41 6.30
CA SER A 33 13.01 -13.86 5.76
C SER A 33 13.87 -14.44 6.89
N ASP A 34 14.53 -15.57 6.60
CA ASP A 34 15.49 -16.14 7.55
C ASP A 34 16.78 -15.29 7.50
N VAL A 35 16.94 -14.40 8.48
CA VAL A 35 18.05 -13.43 8.56
C VAL A 35 19.42 -14.11 8.55
N GLU A 36 19.50 -15.38 8.96
CA GLU A 36 20.76 -16.11 9.00
C GLU A 36 21.13 -16.77 7.68
N CYS A 37 20.24 -16.85 6.67
CA CYS A 37 20.45 -17.66 5.45
C CYS A 37 20.92 -19.10 5.74
N LYS A 38 20.84 -19.55 7.00
CA LYS A 38 21.01 -20.92 7.42
C LYS A 38 19.67 -21.56 7.14
N GLY A 39 19.53 -22.10 5.93
CA GLY A 39 18.35 -22.88 5.59
C GLY A 39 18.03 -23.79 6.76
N GLY A 40 16.78 -23.72 7.24
CA GLY A 40 16.30 -24.69 8.22
C GLY A 40 16.59 -26.11 7.72
N ASP A 41 16.62 -27.08 8.64
CA ASP A 41 16.88 -28.51 8.39
C ASP A 41 16.03 -29.12 7.24
N ASP A 42 15.02 -28.39 6.77
CA ASP A 42 14.04 -28.69 5.73
C ASP A 42 14.23 -27.89 4.41
N GLY A 43 15.30 -27.09 4.27
CA GLY A 43 15.65 -26.37 3.03
C GLY A 43 14.76 -25.16 2.70
N LYS A 44 13.84 -24.77 3.59
CA LYS A 44 12.97 -23.61 3.41
C LYS A 44 13.65 -22.32 3.85
N ARG A 45 13.73 -21.34 2.95
CA ARG A 45 14.34 -20.01 3.18
C ARG A 45 13.37 -18.97 3.76
N VAL A 46 12.10 -19.32 3.93
CA VAL A 46 11.02 -18.41 4.36
C VAL A 46 10.25 -19.07 5.49
N ARG A 47 10.06 -18.33 6.59
CA ARG A 47 9.26 -18.77 7.74
C ARG A 47 7.96 -17.97 7.75
N VAL A 48 6.81 -18.65 7.80
CA VAL A 48 5.51 -17.98 7.96
C VAL A 48 5.24 -17.79 9.44
N GLY A 49 5.36 -16.56 9.92
CA GLY A 49 5.09 -16.16 11.30
C GLY A 49 3.68 -15.58 11.43
N LYS A 50 2.91 -16.03 12.44
CA LYS A 50 1.62 -15.41 12.76
C LYS A 50 1.85 -14.23 13.70
N VAL A 51 1.63 -13.02 13.22
CA VAL A 51 1.83 -11.77 13.98
C VAL A 51 0.47 -11.16 14.30
N LYS A 52 0.35 -10.51 15.46
CA LYS A 52 -0.85 -9.74 15.81
C LYS A 52 -1.00 -8.57 14.84
N LYS A 53 -2.15 -8.48 14.15
CA LYS A 53 -2.43 -7.47 13.13
C LYS A 53 -2.22 -6.04 13.64
N MET A 54 -2.69 -5.76 14.85
CA MET A 54 -2.51 -4.44 15.49
C MET A 54 -1.03 -4.04 15.60
N ARG A 55 -0.16 -4.95 16.05
CA ARG A 55 1.29 -4.67 16.18
C ARG A 55 1.94 -4.41 14.83
N LEU A 56 1.52 -5.16 13.81
CA LEU A 56 2.03 -4.99 12.45
C LEU A 56 1.57 -3.65 11.87
N ASN A 57 0.28 -3.31 11.98
CA ASN A 57 -0.28 -2.06 11.47
C ASN A 57 0.44 -0.85 12.06
N TYR A 58 0.56 -0.75 13.38
CA TYR A 58 1.27 0.37 14.01
C TYR A 58 2.76 0.43 13.65
N GLY A 59 3.41 -0.70 13.34
CA GLY A 59 4.83 -0.76 13.02
C GLY A 59 5.15 -0.43 11.56
N VAL A 60 4.30 -0.85 10.62
CA VAL A 60 4.62 -0.80 9.18
C VAL A 60 3.66 0.03 8.33
N LEU A 61 2.47 0.37 8.82
CA LEU A 61 1.45 1.10 8.06
C LEU A 61 1.06 2.42 8.74
N ASP A 62 1.17 3.53 7.99
CA ASP A 62 0.54 4.80 8.34
C ASP A 62 -0.28 5.28 7.15
N ILE A 63 -1.59 5.03 7.20
CA ILE A 63 -2.52 5.27 6.09
C ILE A 63 -3.74 6.00 6.64
N ALA A 64 -4.08 7.12 5.99
CA ALA A 64 -5.29 7.90 6.25
C ALA A 64 -5.83 8.51 4.95
N PHE A 65 -7.09 8.90 4.94
CA PHE A 65 -7.63 9.68 3.82
C PHE A 65 -7.09 11.12 3.87
N ALA A 66 -7.00 11.77 2.71
CA ALA A 66 -6.50 13.14 2.61
C ALA A 66 -7.64 14.11 2.25
N GLY A 67 -7.70 15.25 2.93
CA GLY A 67 -8.68 16.30 2.69
C GLY A 67 -10.00 16.01 3.41
N SER A 68 -11.11 16.07 2.66
CA SER A 68 -12.47 15.77 3.12
C SER A 68 -13.22 14.97 2.06
N PRO A 69 -14.24 14.20 2.44
CA PRO A 69 -15.01 13.41 1.50
C PRO A 69 -15.71 14.33 0.50
N ASN A 70 -15.33 14.17 -0.76
CA ASN A 70 -15.92 14.86 -1.88
C ASN A 70 -16.48 13.83 -2.86
N HIS A 71 -17.59 14.15 -3.53
CA HIS A 71 -18.32 13.24 -4.42
C HIS A 71 -19.12 12.12 -3.74
N CYS A 72 -19.76 12.44 -2.61
CA CYS A 72 -20.79 11.62 -1.96
C CYS A 72 -22.06 12.46 -1.74
N ASP A 73 -23.20 11.79 -1.52
CA ASP A 73 -24.39 12.45 -0.99
C ASP A 73 -24.09 13.03 0.41
N PRO A 74 -24.72 14.15 0.83
CA PRO A 74 -24.39 14.82 2.09
C PRO A 74 -24.49 13.93 3.34
N GLU A 75 -25.42 12.97 3.35
CA GLU A 75 -25.58 12.00 4.43
C GLU A 75 -24.41 11.01 4.46
N THR A 76 -24.05 10.43 3.31
CA THR A 76 -22.90 9.53 3.15
C THR A 76 -21.58 10.24 3.44
N CYS A 77 -21.43 11.51 3.08
CA CYS A 77 -20.21 12.26 3.38
C CYS A 77 -20.01 12.42 4.89
N LYS A 78 -21.07 12.73 5.65
CA LYS A 78 -21.00 12.79 7.12
C LYS A 78 -20.63 11.44 7.73
N GLU A 79 -21.25 10.37 7.24
CA GLU A 79 -20.91 9.01 7.67
C GLU A 79 -19.42 8.69 7.42
N LEU A 80 -18.88 9.07 6.26
CA LEU A 80 -17.47 8.87 5.92
C LEU A 80 -16.51 9.75 6.75
N GLU A 81 -16.91 10.96 7.12
CA GLU A 81 -16.14 11.81 8.04
C GLU A 81 -16.05 11.21 9.44
N GLU A 82 -17.11 10.54 9.91
CA GLU A 82 -17.15 9.88 11.21
C GLU A 82 -16.42 8.52 11.22
N LEU A 83 -16.45 7.79 10.11
CA LEU A 83 -15.90 6.44 10.01
C LEU A 83 -14.37 6.39 9.85
N PHE A 84 -13.76 7.40 9.23
CA PHE A 84 -12.35 7.35 8.85
C PHE A 84 -11.55 8.55 9.38
N ASP A 85 -10.25 8.34 9.59
CA ASP A 85 -9.31 9.43 9.87
C ASP A 85 -8.98 10.19 8.58
N TRP A 86 -9.33 11.47 8.57
CA TRP A 86 -9.06 12.41 7.48
C TRP A 86 -7.94 13.36 7.88
N ARG A 87 -6.81 13.28 7.16
CA ARG A 87 -5.62 14.10 7.39
C ARG A 87 -5.45 15.16 6.33
N ARG A 88 -4.55 16.12 6.60
CA ARG A 88 -4.20 17.16 5.64
C ARG A 88 -3.49 16.57 4.42
N THR A 89 -3.79 17.11 3.24
CA THR A 89 -3.09 16.76 2.01
C THR A 89 -1.59 17.06 2.14
N MET A 90 -0.75 16.05 1.85
CA MET A 90 0.70 16.20 1.89
C MET A 90 1.23 16.72 0.55
N SER A 91 2.22 17.60 0.61
CA SER A 91 2.99 17.99 -0.58
C SER A 91 4.04 16.93 -0.92
N VAL A 92 4.44 16.86 -2.20
CA VAL A 92 5.48 15.92 -2.68
C VAL A 92 6.80 16.07 -1.92
N ARG A 93 7.07 17.26 -1.36
CA ARG A 93 8.29 17.55 -0.60
C ARG A 93 8.33 16.91 0.78
N ASN A 94 7.16 16.56 1.33
CA ASN A 94 7.02 16.00 2.68
C ASN A 94 6.61 14.52 2.64
N LEU A 95 6.90 13.82 1.53
CA LEU A 95 6.53 12.41 1.41
C LEU A 95 7.44 11.52 2.26
N PRO A 96 6.88 10.47 2.90
CA PRO A 96 7.68 9.45 3.56
C PRO A 96 8.46 8.61 2.52
N SER A 97 9.52 7.93 2.98
CA SER A 97 10.45 7.14 2.14
C SER A 97 9.81 5.96 1.41
N SER A 98 8.69 5.44 1.91
CA SER A 98 7.91 4.38 1.28
C SER A 98 6.46 4.81 1.15
N LEU A 99 5.91 4.77 -0.06
CA LEU A 99 4.53 5.15 -0.31
C LEU A 99 3.78 4.10 -1.12
N LEU A 100 2.64 3.70 -0.57
CA LEU A 100 1.71 2.80 -1.24
C LEU A 100 0.73 3.64 -2.06
N PHE A 101 0.83 3.55 -3.40
CA PHE A 101 -0.12 4.15 -4.31
C PHE A 101 -1.23 3.15 -4.65
N LEU A 102 -2.46 3.54 -4.35
CA LEU A 102 -3.64 2.68 -4.51
C LEU A 102 -4.68 3.41 -5.32
N ARG A 103 -5.12 2.84 -6.46
CA ARG A 103 -6.43 3.25 -6.99
C ARG A 103 -7.04 2.30 -8.04
N PRO A 104 -8.39 2.20 -8.04
CA PRO A 104 -9.19 1.61 -9.12
C PRO A 104 -9.77 2.59 -10.16
N ARG A 105 -9.47 3.90 -10.17
CA ARG A 105 -10.23 4.88 -10.99
C ARG A 105 -9.45 5.44 -12.19
N LEU A 106 -10.01 5.23 -13.38
CA LEU A 106 -9.58 5.71 -14.70
C LEU A 106 -9.69 7.25 -14.85
N THR A 107 -8.84 8.02 -14.18
CA THR A 107 -8.77 9.48 -14.44
C THR A 107 -7.31 9.92 -14.58
N CYS A 108 -7.02 10.70 -15.62
CA CYS A 108 -5.66 11.16 -15.95
C CYS A 108 -4.97 11.96 -14.83
N LEU A 109 -5.76 12.61 -13.96
CA LEU A 109 -5.26 13.34 -12.78
C LEU A 109 -4.58 12.43 -11.74
N PHE A 110 -4.80 11.13 -11.82
CA PHE A 110 -4.28 10.15 -10.88
C PHE A 110 -3.10 9.37 -11.44
N ALA A 111 -3.10 9.10 -12.75
CA ALA A 111 -1.90 8.74 -13.51
C ALA A 111 -0.74 9.73 -13.25
N SER A 112 -1.05 11.03 -13.21
CA SER A 112 -0.05 12.06 -12.92
C SER A 112 0.43 12.06 -11.47
N GLN A 113 -0.39 11.63 -10.51
CA GLN A 113 0.05 11.42 -9.12
C GLN A 113 1.07 10.29 -9.04
N PHE A 114 0.82 9.16 -9.70
CA PHE A 114 1.78 8.06 -9.76
C PHE A 114 3.11 8.54 -10.34
N LYS A 115 3.10 9.23 -11.49
CA LYS A 115 4.32 9.79 -12.08
C LYS A 115 5.06 10.75 -11.13
N ARG A 116 4.35 11.60 -10.37
CA ARG A 116 4.96 12.50 -9.37
C ARG A 116 5.65 11.76 -8.23
N LEU A 117 5.11 10.60 -7.81
CA LEU A 117 5.70 9.77 -6.77
C LEU A 117 6.97 9.08 -7.28
N MET A 118 6.95 8.58 -8.51
CA MET A 118 8.11 7.96 -9.14
C MET A 118 9.31 8.93 -9.22
N THR A 119 9.05 10.20 -9.51
CA THR A 119 10.10 11.24 -9.53
C THR A 119 10.60 11.67 -8.14
N ALA A 120 9.97 11.22 -7.06
CA ALA A 120 10.30 11.66 -5.70
C ALA A 120 11.37 10.79 -5.01
N ASN A 121 12.02 9.87 -5.73
CA ASN A 121 13.00 8.91 -5.19
C ASN A 121 12.47 8.12 -3.98
N VAL A 122 11.19 7.76 -4.02
CA VAL A 122 10.53 6.94 -2.99
C VAL A 122 10.14 5.60 -3.57
N LEU A 123 10.14 4.56 -2.72
CA LEU A 123 9.61 3.27 -3.13
C LEU A 123 8.11 3.39 -3.36
N THR A 124 7.73 3.32 -4.62
CA THR A 124 6.32 3.41 -5.02
C THR A 124 5.77 2.01 -5.25
N SER A 125 4.71 1.66 -4.53
CA SER A 125 3.96 0.43 -4.75
C SER A 125 2.66 0.73 -5.48
N LYS A 126 2.23 -0.12 -6.41
CA LYS A 126 1.03 0.10 -7.23
C LYS A 126 0.08 -1.09 -7.16
N SER A 127 -1.19 -0.82 -6.88
CA SER A 127 -2.27 -1.79 -7.02
C SER A 127 -3.31 -1.27 -8.01
N THR A 128 -3.43 -1.91 -9.17
CA THR A 128 -4.39 -1.56 -10.23
C THR A 128 -4.75 -2.79 -11.07
N ILE A 129 -5.99 -2.85 -11.56
CA ILE A 129 -6.43 -3.75 -12.64
C ILE A 129 -6.44 -3.08 -14.02
N TYR A 130 -6.29 -1.76 -14.07
CA TYR A 130 -6.42 -0.99 -15.31
C TYR A 130 -5.05 -0.68 -15.91
N PRO A 131 -4.84 -0.97 -17.21
CA PRO A 131 -3.71 -0.44 -17.94
C PRO A 131 -3.89 1.07 -18.10
N GLU A 132 -2.82 1.84 -17.93
CA GLU A 132 -2.81 3.29 -18.14
C GLU A 132 -1.96 3.62 -19.37
N TRP A 133 -2.09 4.81 -19.95
CA TRP A 133 -1.39 5.16 -21.20
C TRP A 133 0.15 5.06 -21.14
N PHE A 134 0.73 5.02 -19.94
CA PHE A 134 2.17 4.93 -19.68
C PHE A 134 2.59 3.58 -19.07
N THR A 135 1.68 2.61 -18.89
CA THR A 135 2.04 1.31 -18.31
C THR A 135 2.98 0.51 -19.20
N ASP A 136 2.97 0.73 -20.52
CA ASP A 136 3.83 0.00 -21.46
C ASP A 136 5.31 0.35 -21.30
N GLY A 137 5.60 1.55 -20.77
CA GLY A 137 6.96 1.99 -20.43
C GLY A 137 7.38 1.66 -19.00
N LEU A 138 6.52 0.98 -18.22
CA LEU A 138 6.76 0.70 -16.81
C LEU A 138 6.98 -0.79 -16.55
N ALA A 139 8.19 -1.14 -16.12
CA ALA A 139 8.55 -2.50 -15.74
C ALA A 139 8.30 -2.74 -14.23
N PRO A 140 7.45 -3.72 -13.87
CA PRO A 140 7.27 -4.12 -12.47
C PRO A 140 8.57 -4.66 -11.89
N TRP A 141 8.80 -4.44 -10.59
CA TRP A 141 10.03 -4.78 -9.84
C TRP A 141 11.30 -4.03 -10.25
N VAL A 142 11.25 -3.26 -11.33
CA VAL A 142 12.35 -2.38 -11.76
C VAL A 142 12.08 -0.96 -11.30
N GLN A 143 10.88 -0.45 -11.59
CA GLN A 143 10.50 0.93 -11.32
C GLN A 143 9.53 1.03 -10.13
N TYR A 144 8.65 0.04 -9.95
CA TYR A 144 7.66 0.03 -8.88
C TYR A 144 7.38 -1.39 -8.39
N VAL A 145 6.80 -1.50 -7.20
CA VAL A 145 6.38 -2.78 -6.62
C VAL A 145 4.92 -3.04 -6.95
N PRO A 146 4.58 -4.09 -7.71
CA PRO A 146 3.18 -4.45 -7.94
C PRO A 146 2.58 -5.09 -6.69
N ILE A 147 1.37 -4.66 -6.30
CA ILE A 147 0.61 -5.17 -5.16
C ILE A 147 -0.74 -5.70 -5.63
N GLN A 148 -1.14 -6.88 -5.14
CA GLN A 148 -2.43 -7.48 -5.48
C GLN A 148 -3.59 -6.58 -5.06
N ASN A 149 -4.67 -6.62 -5.84
CA ASN A 149 -5.87 -5.84 -5.56
C ASN A 149 -6.62 -6.25 -4.29
N THR A 150 -6.31 -7.43 -3.75
CA THR A 150 -6.81 -7.94 -2.46
C THR A 150 -5.95 -7.50 -1.28
N TYR A 151 -4.80 -6.86 -1.51
CA TYR A 151 -3.82 -6.45 -0.51
C TYR A 151 -3.26 -7.58 0.36
N SER A 152 -3.45 -8.83 -0.05
CA SER A 152 -2.95 -10.01 0.68
C SER A 152 -1.43 -10.03 0.78
N ASP A 153 -0.74 -9.53 -0.24
CA ASP A 153 0.71 -9.46 -0.38
C ASP A 153 1.32 -8.16 0.19
N LEU A 154 0.49 -7.17 0.56
CA LEU A 154 0.97 -5.88 1.02
C LEU A 154 1.80 -5.99 2.31
N TYR A 155 1.35 -6.79 3.27
CA TYR A 155 2.11 -6.99 4.52
C TYR A 155 3.45 -7.68 4.26
N ASP A 156 3.46 -8.70 3.41
CA ASP A 156 4.68 -9.43 3.06
C ASP A 156 5.69 -8.51 2.35
N ALA A 157 5.22 -7.71 1.38
CA ALA A 157 6.05 -6.72 0.70
C ALA A 157 6.64 -5.68 1.67
N LEU A 158 5.82 -5.14 2.58
CA LEU A 158 6.29 -4.14 3.55
C LEU A 158 7.31 -4.71 4.53
N VAL A 159 7.08 -5.92 5.05
CA VAL A 159 8.03 -6.57 5.95
C VAL A 159 9.32 -6.95 5.23
N PHE A 160 9.23 -7.36 3.97
CA PHE A 160 10.41 -7.63 3.14
C PHE A 160 11.29 -6.39 2.97
N PHE A 161 10.73 -5.24 2.58
CA PHE A 161 11.54 -4.04 2.36
C PHE A 161 12.00 -3.35 3.65
N ARG A 162 11.16 -3.33 4.68
CA ARG A 162 11.40 -2.57 5.91
C ARG A 162 12.09 -3.37 7.01
N SER A 163 12.27 -4.69 6.84
CA SER A 163 12.73 -5.69 7.84
C SER A 163 11.66 -6.19 8.82
N ASP A 164 11.98 -7.27 9.55
CA ASP A 164 11.20 -7.76 10.68
C ASP A 164 11.02 -6.64 11.74
N LEU A 165 10.02 -6.74 12.61
CA LEU A 165 9.70 -5.77 13.67
C LEU A 165 10.87 -5.44 14.63
N ALA A 166 11.98 -6.19 14.53
CA ALA A 166 13.23 -5.99 15.24
C ALA A 166 14.34 -5.28 14.42
N GLY A 167 14.06 -4.79 13.20
CA GLY A 167 15.02 -4.01 12.41
C GLY A 167 16.08 -4.84 11.66
N ARG A 168 15.95 -6.17 11.62
CA ARG A 168 16.97 -7.08 11.06
C ARG A 168 16.56 -7.60 9.68
N GLY A 169 17.43 -7.45 8.68
CA GLY A 169 17.21 -7.94 7.31
C GLY A 169 16.51 -6.95 6.38
N ALA A 170 16.67 -5.65 6.58
CA ALA A 170 16.10 -4.63 5.68
C ALA A 170 16.82 -4.65 4.34
N HIS A 171 16.07 -4.73 3.25
CA HIS A 171 16.63 -4.71 1.89
C HIS A 171 16.74 -3.28 1.34
N GLU A 172 17.34 -2.37 2.10
CA GLU A 172 17.42 -0.94 1.76
C GLU A 172 18.13 -0.68 0.42
N GLU A 173 19.16 -1.47 0.09
CA GLU A 173 19.85 -1.36 -1.20
C GLU A 173 18.92 -1.66 -2.39
N LEU A 174 18.05 -2.66 -2.24
CA LEU A 174 17.07 -3.02 -3.25
C LEU A 174 15.99 -1.94 -3.37
N VAL A 175 15.55 -1.39 -2.23
CA VAL A 175 14.64 -0.24 -2.18
C VAL A 175 15.23 0.94 -2.97
N ALA A 176 16.48 1.30 -2.69
CA ALA A 176 17.17 2.39 -3.38
C ALA A 176 17.34 2.13 -4.88
N LYS A 177 17.59 0.86 -5.27
CA LYS A 177 17.69 0.48 -6.68
C LYS A 177 16.36 0.68 -7.42
N ILE A 178 15.25 0.23 -6.83
CA ILE A 178 13.92 0.36 -7.44
C ILE A 178 13.48 1.82 -7.49
N ALA A 179 13.70 2.57 -6.39
CA ALA A 179 13.38 4.00 -6.32
C ALA A 179 14.15 4.81 -7.37
N ARG A 180 15.43 4.50 -7.60
CA ARG A 180 16.21 5.10 -8.70
C ARG A 180 15.70 4.72 -10.07
N GLY A 181 15.40 3.43 -10.29
CA GLY A 181 14.83 2.96 -11.54
C GLY A 181 13.54 3.71 -11.90
N GLY A 182 12.72 4.05 -10.91
CA GLY A 182 11.50 4.84 -11.09
C GLY A 182 11.69 6.29 -11.56
N MET A 183 12.87 6.88 -11.34
CA MET A 183 13.16 8.25 -11.77
C MET A 183 13.65 8.34 -13.21
N GLU A 184 14.21 7.24 -13.75
CA GLU A 184 14.75 7.10 -15.10
C GLU A 184 13.64 6.73 -16.10
#